data_AF-A0A920DXJ9-F1
#
_entry.id   AF-A0A920DXJ9-F1
#
_cell.length_a   1.000
_cell.length_b   1.000
_cell.length_c   1.000
_cell.angle_alpha   90.00
_cell.angle_beta   90.00
_cell.angle_gamma   90.00
#
_symmetry.space_group_name_H-M   'P 1'
#
loop_
_entity.id
_entity.type
_entity.pdbx_description
1 polymer ?
#
loop_
_entity_poly.entity_id
_entity_poly.type
_entity_poly.pdbx_seq_one_letter_code
_entity_poly.pdbx_strand_id
1 'polypeptide(L)' 'MVRTIIVDSTVTARIKRSDVIDNARIQPGDVIVGLASSGQAAYEVAYNGGMVVMVLHLQGMIFFQNSRTKIP' A
#
# COMPACT_ATOMS: atom_id res chain seq x y z
N MET A 1 -8.13 27.79 -1.82
CA MET A 1 -8.99 26.99 -0.91
C MET A 1 -8.86 25.54 -1.34
N VAL A 2 -8.38 24.65 -0.47
CA VAL A 2 -8.21 23.22 -0.80
C VAL A 2 -9.44 22.46 -0.31
N ARG A 3 -10.03 21.62 -1.16
CA ARG A 3 -11.15 20.74 -0.80
C ARG A 3 -10.59 19.35 -0.53
N THR A 4 -10.87 18.79 0.65
CA THR A 4 -10.45 17.44 1.03
C THR A 4 -11.67 16.53 1.07
N ILE A 5 -11.52 15.33 0.55
CA ILE A 5 -12.52 14.25 0.58
C ILE A 5 -11.88 13.07 1.29
N ILE A 6 -12.63 12.41 2.18
CA ILE A 6 -12.23 11.18 2.86
C ILE A 6 -12.93 10.03 2.14
N VAL A 7 -12.19 8.97 1.82
CA VAL A 7 -12.70 7.80 1.13
C VAL A 7 -12.35 6.56 1.96
N ASP A 8 -13.37 5.89 2.48
CA ASP A 8 -13.27 4.66 3.27
C ASP A 8 -13.93 3.48 2.55
N SER A 9 -13.39 2.28 2.74
CA SER A 9 -13.95 1.04 2.18
C SER A 9 -13.98 -0.07 3.24
N THR A 10 -15.08 -0.81 3.34
CA THR A 10 -15.20 -2.02 4.17
C THR A 10 -15.47 -3.22 3.27
N VAL A 11 -14.77 -4.33 3.53
CA VAL A 11 -14.92 -5.60 2.80
C VAL A 11 -15.43 -6.69 3.73
N THR A 12 -16.24 -7.62 3.20
CA THR A 12 -16.68 -8.83 3.89
C THR A 12 -16.54 -10.01 2.94
N ALA A 13 -15.94 -11.11 3.42
CA ALA A 13 -15.73 -12.33 2.65
C ALA A 13 -16.06 -13.58 3.48
N ARG A 14 -16.46 -14.67 2.81
CA ARG A 14 -16.72 -15.98 3.42
C ARG A 14 -15.94 -17.06 2.68
N ILE A 15 -15.17 -17.85 3.41
CA ILE A 15 -14.37 -18.97 2.89
C ILE A 15 -14.59 -20.22 3.75
N LYS A 16 -14.30 -21.41 3.20
CA LYS A 16 -14.31 -22.64 4.00
C LYS A 16 -13.16 -22.59 4.99
N ARG A 17 -13.37 -23.14 6.20
CA ARG A 17 -12.33 -23.19 7.24
C ARG A 17 -11.09 -23.97 6.80
N SER A 18 -11.25 -24.95 5.92
CA SER A 18 -10.14 -25.73 5.34
C SER A 18 -9.18 -24.89 4.49
N ASP A 19 -9.66 -23.78 3.93
CA ASP A 19 -8.93 -23.00 2.92
C ASP A 19 -8.27 -21.75 3.55
N VAL A 20 -8.38 -21.60 4.88
CA VAL A 20 -7.75 -20.51 5.64
C VAL A 20 -6.24 -20.74 5.68
N ILE A 21 -5.49 -19.74 5.21
CA ILE A 21 -4.04 -19.67 5.32
C ILE A 21 -3.71 -19.09 6.70
N ASP A 22 -2.94 -19.83 7.51
CA ASP A 22 -2.59 -19.48 8.90
C ASP A 22 -1.08 -19.37 9.06
N ASN A 23 -0.62 -18.24 9.60
CA ASN A 23 0.78 -17.94 9.84
C ASN A 23 1.41 -18.80 10.95
N ALA A 24 0.60 -19.46 11.80
CA ALA A 24 1.10 -20.40 12.82
C ALA A 24 1.83 -21.63 12.21
N ARG A 25 1.69 -21.85 10.90
CA ARG A 25 2.35 -22.95 10.17
C ARG A 25 3.74 -22.60 9.63
N ILE A 26 4.18 -21.34 9.76
CA ILE A 26 5.53 -20.93 9.35
C ILE A 26 6.56 -21.63 10.24
N GLN A 27 7.58 -22.23 9.62
CA GLN A 27 8.55 -23.08 10.32
C GLN A 27 9.99 -22.90 9.80
N PRO A 28 11.01 -23.32 10.57
CA PRO A 28 12.38 -23.31 10.08
C PRO A 28 12.53 -24.12 8.79
N GLY A 29 13.20 -23.53 7.79
CA GLY A 29 13.36 -24.12 6.46
C GLY A 29 12.44 -23.53 5.39
N ASP A 30 11.41 -22.78 5.78
CA ASP A 30 10.58 -22.02 4.85
C ASP A 30 11.36 -20.84 4.25
N VAL A 31 11.00 -20.46 3.02
CA VAL A 31 11.63 -19.34 2.30
C VAL A 31 10.70 -18.14 2.22
N ILE A 32 11.29 -16.94 2.27
CA ILE A 32 10.55 -15.69 2.10
C ILE A 32 10.58 -15.31 0.62
N VAL A 33 9.39 -15.25 0.00
CA VAL A 33 9.22 -14.77 -1.37
C VAL A 33 8.63 -13.36 -1.34
N GLY A 34 9.41 -12.38 -1.79
CA GLY A 34 8.97 -10.99 -1.91
C GLY A 34 8.31 -10.72 -3.26
N LEU A 35 7.16 -10.03 -3.24
CA LEU A 35 6.51 -9.51 -4.45
C LEU A 35 6.88 -8.03 -4.61
N ALA A 36 7.36 -7.65 -5.80
CA ALA A 36 7.74 -6.26 -6.08
C ALA A 36 6.51 -5.34 -6.06
N SER A 37 6.64 -4.17 -5.43
CA SER A 37 5.58 -3.15 -5.35
C SER A 37 5.66 -2.09 -6.47
N SER A 38 6.75 -2.09 -7.25
CA SER A 38 7.00 -1.16 -8.35
C SER A 38 7.17 -1.91 -9.67
N GLY A 39 6.98 -1.21 -10.79
CA GLY A 39 6.98 -1.82 -12.12
C GLY A 39 5.67 -1.56 -12.86
N GLN A 40 5.36 -2.39 -13.84
CA GLN A 40 4.05 -2.38 -14.51
C GLN A 40 3.57 -3.82 -14.66
N ALA A 41 2.56 -4.20 -13.88
CA ALA A 41 1.90 -5.49 -14.03
C ALA A 41 1.05 -5.52 -15.30
N ALA A 42 0.74 -6.72 -15.81
CA ALA A 42 -0.06 -6.89 -17.04
C ALA A 42 -1.47 -6.26 -16.97
N TYR A 43 -2.00 -6.05 -15.76
CA TYR A 43 -3.29 -5.41 -15.53
C TYR A 43 -3.21 -3.89 -15.29
N GLU A 44 -2.00 -3.32 -15.20
CA GLU A 44 -1.79 -1.89 -14.96
C GLU A 44 -1.63 -1.14 -16.30
N VAL A 45 -2.37 -0.03 -16.43
CA VAL A 45 -2.31 0.83 -17.63
C VAL A 45 -1.01 1.64 -17.69
N ALA A 46 -0.43 1.95 -16.53
CA ALA A 46 0.75 2.79 -16.39
C ALA A 46 1.68 2.25 -15.31
N TYR A 47 2.92 2.73 -15.33
CA TYR A 47 3.97 2.37 -14.38
C TYR A 47 3.62 2.77 -12.94
N ASN A 48 3.76 1.82 -12.02
CA ASN A 48 3.62 2.00 -10.59
C ASN A 48 4.98 2.28 -9.94
N GLY A 49 5.09 3.45 -9.29
CA GLY A 49 6.31 3.88 -8.60
C GLY A 49 6.60 3.21 -7.26
N GLY A 50 5.78 2.24 -6.83
CA GLY A 50 5.91 1.59 -5.52
C GLY A 50 5.30 2.40 -4.37
N MET A 51 4.51 3.43 -4.69
CA MET A 51 3.83 4.22 -3.68
C MET A 51 2.56 3.52 -3.23
N VAL A 52 2.58 3.06 -1.98
CA VAL A 52 1.42 2.52 -1.28
C VAL A 52 0.84 3.56 -0.32
N VAL A 53 -0.40 3.36 0.13
CA VAL A 53 -1.14 4.33 0.96
C VAL A 53 -0.37 4.80 2.20
N MET A 54 0.37 3.91 2.87
CA MET A 54 1.21 4.26 4.03
C MET A 54 2.30 5.28 3.67
N VAL A 55 2.90 5.15 2.48
CA VAL A 55 3.96 6.04 2.00
C VAL A 55 3.40 7.41 1.62
N LEU A 56 2.16 7.47 1.12
CA LEU A 56 1.50 8.72 0.75
C LEU A 56 1.26 9.64 1.97
N HIS A 57 0.93 9.07 3.13
CA HIS A 57 0.72 9.85 4.36
C HIS A 57 1.98 10.63 4.76
N LEU A 58 3.14 9.95 4.79
CA LEU A 58 4.40 10.57 5.21
C LEU A 58 4.99 11.50 4.13
N GLN A 59 4.98 11.07 2.86
CA GLN A 59 5.51 11.89 1.76
C GLN A 59 4.66 13.14 1.51
N GLY A 60 3.34 13.04 1.65
CA GLY A 60 2.44 14.20 1.56
C GLY A 60 2.77 15.25 2.61
N MET A 61 3.03 14.84 3.86
CA MET A 61 3.44 15.75 4.94
C MET A 61 4.79 16.40 4.65
N ILE A 62 5.80 15.65 4.23
CA ILE A 62 7.15 16.17 3.95
C ILE A 62 7.14 17.12 2.76
N PHE A 63 6.50 16.75 1.65
CA PHE A 63 6.40 17.60 0.46
C PHE A 63 5.67 18.90 0.80
N PHE A 64 4.57 18.81 1.53
CA PHE A 64 3.81 19.99 1.91
C PHE A 64 4.56 20.88 2.90
N GLN A 65 5.26 20.31 3.89
CA GLN A 65 6.13 21.05 4.80
C GLN A 65 7.27 21.75 4.04
N ASN A 66 7.95 21.04 3.13
CA ASN A 66 9.00 21.62 2.29
C ASN A 66 8.47 22.69 1.32
N SER A 67 7.23 22.58 0.87
CA SER A 67 6.60 23.59 0.02
C SER A 67 6.21 24.85 0.80
N ARG A 68 5.90 24.74 2.10
CA ARG A 68 5.65 25.90 3.00
C ARG A 68 6.93 26.60 3.45
N THR A 69 8.05 25.88 3.58
CA THR A 69 9.34 26.47 4.00
C THR A 69 10.13 27.11 2.85
N LYS A 70 9.69 26.93 1.60
CA LYS A 70 10.29 27.53 0.40
C LYS A 70 9.55 28.77 -0.14
N ILE A 71 8.56 29.29 0.59
CA ILE A 71 7.89 30.54 0.26
C ILE A 71 8.63 31.66 1.05
N PRO A 72 9.17 32.71 0.40
CA PRO A 72 9.72 33.87 1.11
C PRO A 72 8.64 34.63 1.90
#